data_AF-A0AAV3ST06-F1
#
_entry.id   AF-A0AAV3ST06-F1
#
_cell.length_a   1.000
_cell.length_b   1.000
_cell.length_c   1.000
_cell.angle_alpha   90.00
_cell.angle_beta   90.00
_cell.angle_gamma   90.00
#
_symmetry.space_group_name_H-M   'P 1'
#
loop_
_entity.id
_entity.type
_entity.pdbx_description
1 polymer ?
#
loop_
_entity_poly.entity_id
_entity_poly.type
_entity_poly.pdbx_seq_one_letter_code
_entity_poly.pdbx_strand_id
1 'polypeptide(L)' 'MCLLWRSATSTPAMVRKKKLSPSGAKDDDGEYHNVHVNLHEDELAVAGMEIGDEVFVRVRDGKIIIQRADSNPDQLEHDF' A
#
# COMPACT_ATOMS: atom_id res chain seq x y z
N MET A 1 14.80 35.77 -15.65
CA MET A 1 14.07 34.52 -15.98
C MET A 1 14.03 33.70 -14.69
N CYS A 2 12.99 33.88 -13.86
CA CYS A 2 12.89 33.21 -12.56
C CYS A 2 12.28 31.82 -12.76
N LEU A 3 13.11 30.79 -12.62
CA LEU A 3 12.66 29.41 -12.49
C LEU A 3 12.05 29.24 -11.09
N LEU A 4 10.72 29.22 -11.04
CA LEU A 4 9.96 28.85 -9.84
C LEU A 4 10.17 27.35 -9.58
N TRP A 5 11.05 27.05 -8.62
CA TRP A 5 11.19 25.71 -8.06
C TRP A 5 9.89 25.38 -7.32
N ARG A 6 9.06 24.52 -7.89
CA ARG A 6 7.91 23.93 -7.18
C ARG A 6 8.48 23.04 -6.08
N SER A 7 8.42 23.53 -4.85
CA SER A 7 8.72 22.74 -3.66
C SER A 7 7.72 21.58 -3.63
N ALA A 8 8.21 20.35 -3.81
CA ALA A 8 7.40 19.15 -3.64
C ALA A 8 7.00 19.10 -2.16
N THR A 9 5.75 19.42 -1.86
CA THR A 9 5.19 19.25 -0.52
C THR A 9 5.22 17.76 -0.21
N SER A 10 6.18 17.33 0.62
CA SER A 10 6.22 15.98 1.17
C SER A 10 4.91 15.75 1.92
N THR A 11 4.03 14.91 1.37
CA THR A 11 2.81 14.48 2.06
C THR A 11 3.21 13.93 3.44
N PRO A 12 2.55 14.35 4.54
CA PRO A 12 2.88 13.86 5.87
C PRO A 12 2.78 12.33 5.91
N ALA A 13 3.88 11.67 6.28
CA ALA A 13 3.89 10.22 6.45
C ALA A 13 2.94 9.85 7.60
N MET A 14 1.85 9.16 7.28
CA MET A 14 0.88 8.70 8.27
C MET A 14 1.23 7.29 8.78
N VAL A 15 1.09 7.07 10.09
CA VAL A 15 1.31 5.77 10.73
C VAL A 15 0.13 5.47 11.65
N ARG A 16 -0.56 4.36 11.39
CA ARG A 16 -1.62 3.82 12.26
C ARG A 16 -1.37 2.35 12.52
N LYS A 17 -1.38 1.95 13.79
CA LYS A 17 -1.26 0.53 14.17
C LYS A 17 -2.55 -0.19 13.82
N LYS A 18 -2.44 -1.31 13.10
CA LYS A 18 -3.56 -2.19 12.78
C LYS A 18 -3.24 -3.63 13.12
N LYS A 19 -4.30 -4.41 13.38
CA LYS A 19 -4.22 -5.85 13.58
C LYS A 19 -4.49 -6.54 12.25
N LEU A 20 -3.65 -7.49 11.88
CA LEU A 20 -3.95 -8.42 10.79
C LEU A 20 -5.02 -9.38 11.31
N SER A 21 -6.20 -9.30 10.72
CA SER A 21 -7.33 -10.14 11.12
C SER A 21 -7.41 -11.34 10.19
N PRO A 22 -7.56 -12.57 10.71
CA PRO A 22 -7.79 -13.74 9.89
C PRO A 22 -9.00 -13.53 8.97
N SER A 23 -8.88 -13.99 7.73
CA SER A 23 -9.95 -13.99 6.75
C SER A 23 -10.26 -15.43 6.33
N GLY A 24 -11.21 -15.63 5.41
CA GLY A 24 -11.42 -16.91 4.75
C GLY A 24 -11.86 -18.10 5.61
N ALA A 25 -11.81 -19.27 4.97
CA ALA A 25 -12.02 -20.56 5.61
C ALA A 25 -10.69 -21.07 6.20
N LYS A 26 -10.82 -21.86 7.27
CA LYS A 26 -9.71 -22.64 7.79
C LYS A 26 -9.39 -23.78 6.83
N ASP A 27 -8.13 -24.20 6.81
CA ASP A 27 -7.71 -25.43 6.15
C ASP A 27 -8.09 -26.67 6.98
N ASP A 28 -7.63 -27.83 6.52
CA ASP A 28 -7.88 -29.13 7.15
C ASP A 28 -7.22 -29.26 8.54
N ASP A 29 -6.16 -28.48 8.81
CA ASP A 29 -5.47 -28.41 10.10
C ASP A 29 -6.11 -27.39 11.06
N GLY A 30 -7.12 -26.64 10.59
CA GLY A 30 -7.86 -25.65 11.38
C GLY A 30 -7.17 -24.29 11.50
N GLU A 31 -6.18 -24.01 10.67
CA GLU A 31 -5.42 -22.76 10.62
C GLU A 31 -5.94 -21.80 9.54
N TYR A 32 -5.75 -20.50 9.77
CA TYR A 32 -6.10 -19.46 8.80
C TYR A 32 -4.88 -19.08 7.95
N HIS A 33 -5.05 -19.12 6.63
CA HIS A 33 -3.96 -18.83 5.68
C HIS A 33 -4.02 -17.44 5.04
N ASN A 34 -5.12 -16.73 5.25
CA ASN A 34 -5.30 -15.38 4.75
C ASN A 34 -5.65 -14.42 5.88
N VAL A 35 -5.24 -13.18 5.69
CA VAL A 35 -5.55 -12.07 6.57
C VAL A 35 -6.05 -10.91 5.73
N HIS A 36 -6.89 -10.07 6.30
CA HIS A 36 -7.15 -8.75 5.75
C HIS A 36 -6.52 -7.67 6.63
N VAL A 37 -6.18 -6.56 5.99
CA VAL A 37 -5.89 -5.29 6.64
C VAL A 37 -6.94 -4.30 6.17
N ASN A 38 -7.65 -3.68 7.11
CA ASN A 38 -8.58 -2.61 6.76
C ASN A 38 -7.76 -1.36 6.44
N LEU A 39 -8.06 -0.66 5.36
CA LEU A 39 -7.53 0.66 5.02
C LEU A 39 -8.71 1.63 5.00
N HIS A 40 -8.60 2.75 5.70
CA HIS A 40 -9.61 3.79 5.74
C HIS A 40 -9.37 4.81 4.62
N GLU A 41 -10.42 5.56 4.29
CA GLU A 41 -10.41 6.58 3.24
C GLU A 41 -9.32 7.65 3.47
N ASP A 42 -9.05 8.03 4.72
CA ASP A 42 -7.98 8.98 5.07
C ASP A 42 -6.58 8.43 4.76
N GLU A 43 -6.36 7.12 4.94
CA GLU A 43 -5.11 6.44 4.61
C GLU A 43 -4.91 6.29 3.11
N LEU A 44 -5.97 5.95 2.39
CA LEU A 44 -5.95 5.91 0.94
C LEU A 44 -5.67 7.30 0.36
N ALA A 45 -6.33 8.35 0.86
CA ALA A 45 -6.11 9.73 0.42
C ALA A 45 -4.65 10.19 0.61
N VAL A 46 -4.02 9.87 1.75
CA VAL A 46 -2.60 10.18 1.98
C VAL A 46 -1.66 9.38 1.06
N ALA A 47 -2.02 8.14 0.73
CA ALA A 47 -1.33 7.33 -0.28
C ALA A 47 -1.68 7.75 -1.74
N GLY A 48 -2.59 8.70 -1.91
CA GLY A 48 -3.13 9.12 -3.20
C GLY A 48 -3.98 8.05 -3.89
N MET A 49 -4.55 7.09 -3.17
CA MET A 49 -5.39 6.02 -3.73
C MET A 49 -6.87 6.29 -3.42
N GLU A 50 -7.75 5.61 -4.16
CA GLU A 50 -9.19 5.61 -3.98
C GLU A 50 -9.73 4.18 -3.75
N ILE A 51 -10.94 4.09 -3.19
CA ILE A 51 -11.60 2.80 -3.01
C ILE A 51 -11.95 2.24 -4.39
N GLY A 52 -11.45 1.03 -4.68
CA GLY A 52 -11.65 0.37 -5.97
C GLY A 52 -10.44 0.43 -6.90
N ASP A 53 -9.39 1.20 -6.53
CA ASP A 53 -8.12 1.19 -7.26
C ASP A 53 -7.47 -0.20 -7.26
N GLU A 54 -6.93 -0.58 -8.41
CA GLU A 54 -6.05 -1.75 -8.52
C GLU A 54 -4.67 -1.42 -7.95
N VAL A 55 -4.08 -2.39 -7.23
CA VAL A 55 -2.80 -2.21 -6.55
C VAL A 55 -1.86 -3.39 -6.76
N PHE A 56 -0.57 -3.10 -6.83
CA PHE A 56 0.51 -4.07 -6.66
C PHE A 56 0.82 -4.26 -5.18
N VAL A 57 0.96 -5.53 -4.76
CA VAL A 57 1.40 -5.91 -3.42
C VAL A 57 2.75 -6.60 -3.54
N ARG A 58 3.79 -6.04 -2.92
CA ARG A 58 5.16 -6.60 -2.94
C ARG A 58 5.72 -6.75 -1.53
N VAL A 59 6.68 -7.65 -1.39
CA VAL A 59 7.38 -7.90 -0.12
C VAL A 59 8.85 -7.50 -0.31
N ARG A 60 9.35 -6.57 0.51
CA ARG A 60 10.74 -6.11 0.50
C ARG A 60 11.16 -5.70 1.91
N ASP A 61 12.35 -6.10 2.35
CA ASP A 61 12.93 -5.74 3.65
C ASP A 61 11.99 -6.00 4.85
N GLY A 62 11.28 -7.12 4.84
CA GLY A 62 10.31 -7.49 5.88
C GLY A 62 9.03 -6.63 5.90
N LYS A 63 8.78 -5.84 4.85
CA LYS A 63 7.61 -4.97 4.71
C LYS A 63 6.76 -5.41 3.53
N ILE A 64 5.44 -5.29 3.70
CA ILE A 64 4.49 -5.33 2.59
C ILE A 64 4.32 -3.91 2.10
N ILE A 65 4.55 -3.69 0.81
CA ILE A 65 4.37 -2.40 0.14
C ILE A 65 3.18 -2.55 -0.81
N ILE A 66 2.19 -1.69 -0.63
CA ILE A 66 1.02 -1.58 -1.50
C ILE A 66 1.18 -0.31 -2.33
N GLN A 67 1.11 -0.43 -3.65
CA GLN A 67 1.30 0.66 -4.61
C GLN A 67 0.21 0.60 -5.68
N ARG A 68 -0.23 1.75 -6.21
CA ARG A 68 -1.26 1.81 -7.24
C ARG A 68 -0.76 1.19 -8.56
N ALA A 69 -1.61 0.45 -9.25
CA ALA A 69 -1.23 -0.30 -10.46
C ALA A 69 -1.09 0.57 -11.72
N ASP A 70 -1.67 1.78 -11.72
CA ASP A 70 -1.54 2.77 -12.80
C ASP A 70 -0.18 3.48 -12.83
N SER A 71 0.64 3.27 -11.78
CA SER A 71 2.00 3.77 -11.74
C SER A 71 2.80 3.01 -12.79
N ASN A 72 3.34 3.74 -13.77
CA ASN A 72 4.07 3.19 -14.92
C ASN A 72 4.90 1.95 -14.52
N PRO A 73 4.66 0.75 -15.09
CA PRO A 73 5.34 -0.49 -14.70
C PRO A 73 6.87 -0.36 -14.69
N ASP A 74 7.41 0.49 -15.55
CA ASP A 74 8.86 0.78 -15.64
C ASP A 74 9.40 1.55 -14.42
N GLN A 75 8.52 2.13 -13.58
CA GLN A 75 8.85 2.78 -12.30
C GLN A 75 8.68 1.84 -11.10
N LEU A 76 8.21 0.61 -11.31
CA LEU A 76 8.29 -0.42 -10.29
C LEU A 76 9.77 -0.79 -10.15
N GLU A 77 10.41 -0.34 -9.07
CA GLU A 77 11.78 -0.81 -8.76
C GLU A 77 11.77 -2.33 -8.62
N HIS A 78 12.31 -3.00 -9.64
CA HIS A 78 12.56 -4.43 -9.71
C HIS A 78 14.04 -4.71 -9.42
N ASP A 79 14.49 -4.44 -8.19
CA ASP A 79 15.74 -5.05 -7.70
C ASP A 79 15.36 -6.31 -6.94
N PHE A 80 15.75 -7.46 -7.50
CA PHE A 80 15.58 -8.80 -6.94
C PHE A 80 16.81 -9.23 -6.13
#